data_AF-A0A8D8KUK9-F1
#
_entry.id   AF-A0A8D8KUK9-F1
#
_cell.length_a   1.000
_cell.length_b   1.000
_cell.length_c   1.000
_cell.angle_alpha   90.00
_cell.angle_beta   90.00
_cell.angle_gamma   90.00
#
_symmetry.space_group_name_H-M   'P 1'
#
loop_
_entity.id
_entity.type
_entity.pdbx_description
1 polymer ?
#
loop_
_entity_poly.entity_id
_entity_poly.type
_entity_poly.pdbx_seq_one_letter_code
_entity_poly.pdbx_strand_id
1 'polypeptide(L)'
;LAGTVACKLVKLLQMFSLYLSTYVLVLIGVDRWVAVKYPMKSLNTARRCHRFLLCAYSLSFLLSIPQWMIFRVAKGPFLEDFYQCVTHGFYSERWQEQLYTTFTLVFMFIIPLLILIGTYLSTFRTISSSE
;
A
#
# COMPACT_ATOMS: atom_id res chain seq x y z
N LEU A 1 -12.95 14.06 21.87
CA LEU A 1 -13.31 12.61 21.97
C LEU A 1 -12.33 11.78 21.11
N ALA A 2 -12.10 10.51 21.46
CA ALA A 2 -11.15 9.53 20.89
C ALA A 2 -9.63 9.72 21.20
N GLY A 3 -9.15 10.96 21.39
CA GLY A 3 -7.78 11.22 21.81
C GLY A 3 -6.69 10.89 20.78
N THR A 4 -5.44 11.21 21.09
CA THR A 4 -4.31 11.10 20.13
C THR A 4 -4.01 9.67 19.70
N VAL A 5 -4.18 8.70 20.61
CA VAL A 5 -3.91 7.28 20.33
C VAL A 5 -4.87 6.74 19.27
N ALA A 6 -6.17 6.99 19.41
CA ALA A 6 -7.15 6.53 18.43
C ALA A 6 -6.95 7.20 17.07
N CYS A 7 -6.66 8.52 17.05
CA CYS A 7 -6.32 9.25 15.83
C CYS A 7 -5.16 8.58 15.06
N LYS A 8 -4.06 8.28 15.76
CA LYS A 8 -2.90 7.62 15.17
C LYS A 8 -3.21 6.20 14.69
N LEU A 9 -3.93 5.42 15.50
CA LEU A 9 -4.29 4.05 15.17
C LEU A 9 -5.16 3.97 13.92
N VAL A 10 -6.20 4.81 13.83
CA VAL A 10 -7.09 4.85 12.66
C VAL A 10 -6.30 5.23 11.41
N LYS A 11 -5.39 6.21 11.49
CA LYS A 11 -4.57 6.63 10.34
C LYS A 11 -3.59 5.55 9.89
N LEU A 12 -2.96 4.86 10.84
CA LEU A 12 -2.10 3.71 10.56
C LEU A 12 -2.89 2.58 9.88
N LEU A 13 -4.03 2.18 10.43
CA LEU A 13 -4.87 1.12 9.86
C LEU A 13 -5.42 1.49 8.48
N GLN A 14 -5.81 2.76 8.28
CA GLN A 14 -6.27 3.27 6.99
C GLN A 14 -5.18 3.09 5.92
N MET A 15 -3.95 3.54 6.17
CA MET A 15 -2.87 3.38 5.20
C MET A 15 -2.42 1.94 5.03
N PHE A 16 -2.37 1.16 6.12
CA PHE A 16 -2.09 -0.27 6.07
C PHE A 16 -3.05 -0.99 5.12
N SER A 17 -4.35 -0.71 5.23
CA SER A 17 -5.39 -1.31 4.39
C SER A 17 -5.24 -0.93 2.91
N LEU A 18 -4.81 0.29 2.61
CA LEU A 18 -4.57 0.73 1.23
C LEU A 18 -3.36 0.01 0.62
N TYR A 19 -2.23 0.00 1.31
CA TYR A 19 -1.03 -0.73 0.85
C TYR A 19 -1.30 -2.22 0.66
N LEU A 20 -1.98 -2.84 1.63
CA LEU A 20 -2.27 -4.27 1.59
C LEU A 20 -3.16 -4.62 0.39
N SER A 21 -4.25 -3.87 0.18
CA SER A 21 -5.15 -4.06 -0.96
C SER A 21 -4.39 -3.98 -2.28
N THR A 22 -3.55 -2.96 -2.45
CA THR A 22 -2.73 -2.79 -3.65
C THR A 22 -1.77 -3.96 -3.88
N TYR A 23 -1.04 -4.40 -2.85
CA TYR A 23 -0.09 -5.50 -3.01
C TYR A 23 -0.77 -6.84 -3.24
N VAL A 24 -1.93 -7.07 -2.63
CA VAL A 24 -2.76 -8.25 -2.92
C VAL A 24 -3.22 -8.24 -4.38
N LEU A 25 -3.64 -7.11 -4.93
CA LEU A 25 -3.98 -6.98 -6.35
C LEU A 25 -2.80 -7.34 -7.27
N VAL A 26 -1.60 -6.85 -6.95
CA VAL A 26 -0.37 -7.21 -7.68
C VAL A 26 -0.12 -8.71 -7.61
N LEU A 27 -0.23 -9.32 -6.42
CA LEU A 27 -0.03 -10.75 -6.24
C LEU A 27 -1.03 -11.59 -7.05
N ILE A 28 -2.29 -11.15 -7.12
CA ILE A 28 -3.31 -11.80 -7.96
C ILE A 28 -2.91 -11.71 -9.44
N GLY A 29 -2.47 -10.54 -9.92
CA GLY A 29 -2.01 -10.37 -11.31
C GLY A 29 -0.81 -11.27 -11.65
N VAL A 30 0.16 -11.35 -10.73
CA VAL A 30 1.34 -12.22 -10.88
C VAL A 30 0.96 -13.70 -10.85
N ASP A 31 0.05 -14.11 -9.97
CA ASP A 31 -0.43 -15.49 -9.90
C ASP A 31 -1.09 -15.91 -11.21
N ARG A 32 -1.96 -15.06 -11.76
CA ARG A 32 -2.61 -15.29 -13.07
C ARG A 32 -1.59 -15.39 -14.20
N TRP A 33 -0.63 -14.49 -14.23
CA TRP A 33 0.44 -14.53 -15.23
C TRP A 33 1.25 -15.84 -15.14
N VAL A 34 1.60 -16.29 -13.94
CA VAL A 34 2.34 -17.56 -13.75
C VAL A 34 1.49 -18.76 -14.15
N ALA A 35 0.20 -18.77 -13.84
CA ALA A 35 -0.70 -19.86 -14.21
C ALA A 35 -0.83 -20.01 -15.73
N VAL A 36 -0.91 -18.90 -16.48
CA VAL A 36 -0.96 -18.90 -17.95
C VAL A 36 0.38 -19.34 -18.55
N LYS A 37 1.50 -18.83 -18.04
CA LYS A 37 2.81 -19.08 -18.65
C LYS A 37 3.45 -20.42 -18.26
N TYR A 38 3.12 -20.97 -17.09
CA TYR A 38 3.76 -22.18 -16.54
C TYR A 38 2.73 -23.19 -15.99
N PRO A 39 1.96 -23.87 -16.86
CA PRO A 39 0.87 -24.75 -16.45
C PRO A 39 1.31 -25.90 -15.51
N MET A 40 2.57 -26.36 -15.57
CA MET A 40 3.08 -27.47 -14.74
C MET A 40 3.74 -27.06 -13.39
N LYS A 41 3.95 -25.76 -13.10
CA LYS A 41 4.54 -25.31 -11.82
C LYS A 41 3.52 -25.12 -10.68
N SER A 42 2.25 -25.47 -10.92
CA SER A 42 1.12 -25.26 -10.00
C SER A 42 1.19 -26.05 -8.67
N LEU A 43 1.92 -27.17 -8.64
CA LEU A 43 1.90 -28.11 -7.50
C LEU A 43 2.47 -27.54 -6.18
N ASN A 44 3.24 -26.45 -6.20
CA ASN A 44 3.76 -25.79 -4.99
C ASN A 44 3.30 -24.32 -4.84
N THR A 45 2.24 -23.93 -5.55
CA THR A 45 1.72 -22.55 -5.59
C THR A 45 1.23 -22.09 -4.22
N ALA A 46 0.51 -22.94 -3.47
CA ALA A 46 -0.07 -22.56 -2.18
C ALA A 46 0.98 -22.08 -1.15
N ARG A 47 2.08 -22.81 -0.98
CA ARG A 47 3.16 -22.45 -0.05
C ARG A 47 3.89 -21.18 -0.50
N ARG A 48 4.01 -20.95 -1.80
CA ARG A 48 4.59 -19.72 -2.37
C ARG A 48 3.65 -18.53 -2.16
N CYS A 49 2.36 -18.70 -2.41
CA CYS A 49 1.34 -17.66 -2.21
C CYS A 49 1.24 -17.24 -0.75
N HIS A 50 1.27 -18.19 0.20
CA HIS A 50 1.27 -17.85 1.62
C HIS A 50 2.50 -17.02 2.02
N ARG A 51 3.70 -17.37 1.50
CA ARG A 51 4.91 -16.57 1.74
C ARG A 51 4.79 -15.16 1.15
N PHE A 52 4.28 -15.03 -0.07
CA PHE A 52 4.09 -13.72 -0.68
C PHE A 52 3.04 -12.87 0.05
N LEU A 53 1.96 -13.48 0.53
CA LEU A 53 0.98 -12.79 1.37
C LEU A 53 1.62 -12.30 2.68
N LEU A 54 2.37 -13.15 3.38
CA LEU A 54 3.10 -12.73 4.59
C LEU A 54 4.05 -11.56 4.31
N CYS A 55 4.78 -11.60 3.19
CA CYS A 55 5.63 -10.48 2.76
C CYS A 55 4.82 -9.21 2.49
N ALA A 56 3.68 -9.31 1.80
CA ALA A 56 2.81 -8.18 1.54
C ALA A 56 2.26 -7.57 2.84
N TYR A 57 1.73 -8.39 3.75
CA TYR A 57 1.29 -7.93 5.07
C TYR A 57 2.40 -7.21 5.84
N SER A 58 3.60 -7.80 5.90
CA SER A 58 4.74 -7.23 6.61
C SER A 58 5.19 -5.90 5.99
N LEU A 59 5.28 -5.85 4.66
CA LEU A 59 5.68 -4.65 3.92
C LEU A 59 4.64 -3.54 4.05
N SER A 60 3.35 -3.85 3.91
CA SER A 60 2.26 -2.88 4.09
C SER A 60 2.25 -2.32 5.50
N PHE A 61 2.49 -3.16 6.52
CA PHE A 61 2.60 -2.70 7.91
C PHE A 61 3.81 -1.78 8.08
N LEU A 62 4.98 -2.18 7.60
CA LEU A 62 6.21 -1.37 7.67
C LEU A 62 6.04 0.00 7.02
N LEU A 63 5.46 0.05 5.82
CA LEU A 63 5.25 1.30 5.06
C LEU A 63 4.18 2.22 5.68
N SER A 64 3.29 1.68 6.52
CA SER A 64 2.25 2.47 7.20
C SER A 64 2.68 3.03 8.56
N ILE A 65 3.82 2.58 9.13
CA ILE A 65 4.37 3.09 10.39
C ILE A 65 4.53 4.63 10.44
N PRO A 66 4.98 5.33 9.39
CA PRO A 66 5.12 6.79 9.42
C PRO A 66 3.84 7.52 9.84
N GLN A 67 2.66 6.98 9.51
CA GLN A 67 1.37 7.55 9.90
C GLN A 67 1.24 7.73 11.42
N TRP A 68 1.75 6.77 12.19
CA TRP A 68 1.71 6.81 13.65
C TRP A 68 2.57 7.97 14.22
N MET A 69 3.65 8.30 13.53
CA MET A 69 4.56 9.37 13.96
C MET A 69 4.02 10.75 13.58
N ILE A 70 3.52 10.89 12.35
CA ILE A 70 3.16 12.19 11.75
C ILE A 70 1.84 12.74 12.30
N PHE A 71 0.82 11.89 12.49
CA PHE A 71 -0.52 12.34 12.86
C PHE A 71 -0.64 12.65 14.35
N ARG A 72 -1.35 13.74 14.67
CA ARG A 72 -1.71 14.08 16.04
C ARG A 72 -3.04 14.80 16.11
N VAL A 73 -3.62 14.86 17.30
CA VAL A 73 -4.79 15.70 17.55
C VAL A 73 -4.31 17.13 17.81
N ALA A 74 -4.84 18.08 17.07
CA ALA A 74 -4.62 19.52 17.27
C ALA A 74 -5.96 20.26 17.24
N LYS A 75 -6.03 21.40 17.95
CA LYS A 75 -7.19 22.30 17.90
C LYS A 75 -7.17 23.05 16.56
N GLY A 76 -8.30 23.08 15.87
CA GLY A 76 -8.45 23.84 14.62
C GLY A 76 -8.43 25.36 14.88
N PRO A 77 -8.23 26.19 13.85
CA PRO A 77 -8.19 27.67 13.98
C PRO A 77 -9.59 28.29 14.13
N PHE A 78 -10.54 27.56 14.72
CA PHE A 78 -11.93 27.97 14.86
C PHE A 78 -12.20 28.49 16.27
N LEU A 79 -13.19 29.38 16.42
CA LEU A 79 -13.61 29.89 17.73
C LEU A 79 -14.13 28.77 18.64
N GLU A 80 -14.78 27.76 18.05
CA GLU A 80 -15.31 26.60 18.74
C GLU A 80 -14.20 25.59 19.10
N ASP A 81 -14.39 24.83 20.18
CA ASP A 81 -13.48 23.76 20.61
C ASP A 81 -13.55 22.54 19.68
N PHE A 82 -13.00 22.70 18.48
CA PHE A 82 -12.93 21.67 17.46
C PHE A 82 -11.53 21.07 17.35
N TYR A 83 -11.43 19.75 17.54
CA TYR A 83 -10.16 19.01 17.51
C TYR A 83 -10.13 18.07 16.31
N GLN A 84 -9.04 18.11 15.54
CA GLN A 84 -8.87 17.30 14.34
C GLN A 84 -7.57 16.49 14.38
N CYS A 85 -7.59 15.32 13.76
CA CYS A 85 -6.43 14.47 13.55
C CYS A 85 -5.66 14.96 12.32
N VAL A 86 -4.61 15.76 12.53
CA VAL A 86 -3.87 16.47 11.49
C VAL A 86 -2.37 16.19 11.57
N THR A 87 -1.67 16.48 10.48
CA THR A 87 -0.20 16.45 10.38
C THR A 87 0.43 17.83 10.67
N HIS A 88 -0.40 18.86 10.84
CA HIS A 88 0.02 20.26 10.94
C HIS A 88 0.99 20.48 12.11
N GLY A 89 2.16 21.05 11.81
CA GLY A 89 3.25 21.33 12.75
C GLY A 89 4.11 20.13 13.14
N PHE A 90 3.99 18.98 12.45
CA PHE A 90 4.94 17.86 12.61
C PHE A 90 6.15 18.09 11.71
N TYR A 91 5.88 18.46 10.46
CA TYR A 91 6.91 18.80 9.51
C TYR A 91 7.52 20.15 9.86
N SER A 92 8.84 20.19 9.98
CA SER A 92 9.59 21.43 10.14
C SER A 92 9.71 22.16 8.80
N GLU A 93 9.84 21.38 7.72
CA GLU A 93 10.12 21.88 6.37
C GLU A 93 9.22 21.22 5.34
N ARG A 94 8.88 21.97 4.28
CA ARG A 94 7.99 21.50 3.19
C ARG A 94 8.52 20.26 2.47
N TRP A 95 9.84 20.10 2.37
CA TRP A 95 10.45 18.96 1.68
C TRP A 95 10.13 17.63 2.37
N GLN A 96 9.89 17.62 3.69
CA GLN A 96 9.57 16.39 4.43
C GLN A 96 8.18 15.87 4.03
N GLU A 97 7.20 16.78 3.94
CA GLU A 97 5.85 16.45 3.50
C GLU A 97 5.83 16.00 2.03
N GLN A 98 6.59 16.69 1.17
CA GLN A 98 6.76 16.30 -0.24
C GLN A 98 7.39 14.91 -0.35
N LEU A 99 8.50 14.66 0.36
CA LEU A 99 9.17 13.37 0.36
C LEU A 99 8.23 12.24 0.79
N TYR A 100 7.49 12.44 1.88
CA TYR A 100 6.52 11.47 2.38
C TYR A 100 5.41 11.19 1.35
N THR A 101 4.86 12.24 0.74
CA THR A 101 3.80 12.14 -0.26
C THR A 101 4.28 11.44 -1.52
N THR A 102 5.44 11.84 -2.06
CA THR A 102 6.06 11.22 -3.24
C THR A 102 6.42 9.76 -2.97
N PHE A 103 7.00 9.45 -1.80
CA PHE A 103 7.28 8.08 -1.39
C PHE A 103 6.00 7.23 -1.37
N THR A 104 4.94 7.74 -0.74
CA THR A 104 3.65 7.04 -0.68
C THR A 104 3.09 6.78 -2.08
N LEU A 105 3.11 7.79 -2.97
CA LEU A 105 2.65 7.68 -4.35
C LEU A 105 3.45 6.64 -5.15
N VAL A 106 4.77 6.61 -5.00
CA VAL A 106 5.62 5.66 -5.71
C VAL A 106 5.32 4.22 -5.30
N PHE A 107 5.27 3.95 -3.99
CA PHE A 107 5.11 2.59 -3.46
C PHE A 107 3.67 2.07 -3.47
N MET A 108 2.68 2.96 -3.36
CA MET A 108 1.26 2.60 -3.35
C MET A 108 0.66 2.58 -4.75
N PHE A 109 1.21 3.33 -5.71
CA PHE A 109 0.61 3.47 -7.03
C PHE A 109 1.56 3.12 -8.17
N ILE A 110 2.67 3.85 -8.32
CA ILE A 110 3.53 3.75 -9.51
C ILE A 110 4.13 2.34 -9.66
N ILE A 111 4.80 1.82 -8.62
CA ILE A 111 5.43 0.50 -8.66
C ILE A 111 4.37 -0.60 -8.89
N PRO A 112 3.28 -0.68 -8.11
CA PRO A 112 2.19 -1.63 -8.36
C PRO A 112 1.60 -1.58 -9.77
N LEU A 113 1.36 -0.38 -10.30
CA LEU A 113 0.79 -0.18 -11.62
C LEU A 113 1.73 -0.72 -12.72
N LEU A 114 3.03 -0.42 -12.62
CA LEU A 114 4.02 -0.93 -13.57
C LEU A 114 4.10 -2.45 -13.56
N ILE A 115 4.06 -3.07 -12.37
CA ILE A 115 4.05 -4.54 -12.25
C ILE A 115 2.78 -5.11 -12.89
N LEU A 116 1.61 -4.55 -12.57
CA LEU A 116 0.33 -5.00 -13.15
C LEU A 116 0.36 -4.89 -14.68
N ILE A 117 0.72 -3.73 -15.24
CA ILE A 117 0.84 -3.53 -16.68
C ILE A 117 1.77 -4.59 -17.29
N GLY A 118 2.95 -4.82 -16.69
CA GLY A 118 3.90 -5.83 -17.15
C GLY A 118 3.31 -7.26 -17.16
N THR A 119 2.61 -7.65 -16.10
CA THR A 119 1.97 -8.97 -15.99
C THR A 119 0.84 -9.15 -17.00
N TYR A 120 -0.02 -8.15 -17.17
CA TYR A 120 -1.13 -8.19 -18.14
C TYR A 120 -0.62 -8.22 -19.58
N LEU A 121 0.33 -7.36 -19.94
CA LEU A 121 0.92 -7.36 -21.29
C LEU A 121 1.60 -8.69 -21.61
N SER A 122 2.33 -9.27 -20.64
CA SER A 122 2.99 -10.56 -20.82
C SER A 122 1.99 -11.70 -20.99
N THR A 123 0.88 -11.66 -20.25
CA THR A 123 -0.21 -12.63 -20.38
C THR A 123 -0.85 -12.54 -21.75
N PHE A 124 -1.21 -11.33 -22.19
CA PHE A 124 -1.81 -11.09 -23.51
C PHE A 124 -0.91 -11.57 -24.65
N ARG A 125 0.39 -11.24 -24.61
CA ARG A 125 1.36 -11.73 -25.61
C ARG A 125 1.48 -13.25 -25.64
N THR A 126 1.44 -13.90 -24.47
CA THR A 126 1.53 -15.35 -24.38
C THR A 126 0.31 -16.01 -25.04
N ILE A 127 -0.89 -15.45 -24.82
CA ILE A 127 -2.13 -15.95 -25.41
C ILE A 127 -2.16 -15.70 -26.92
N SER A 128 -1.84 -14.49 -27.37
CA SER A 128 -1.86 -14.14 -28.79
C SER A 128 -0.81 -14.90 -29.63
N SER A 129 0.29 -15.36 -29.03
CA SER A 129 1.29 -16.18 -29.71
C SER A 129 0.95 -17.67 -29.75
N SER A 130 -0.10 -18.10 -29.03
CA SER A 130 -0.57 -19.49 -29.02
C SER A 130 -1.70 -19.77 -30.01
N GLU A 131 -2.23 -18.73 -30.66
CA GLU A 131 -3.03 -18.80 -31.89
C GLU A 131 -2.13 -18.79 -33.12
#